data_AF-A0A961CI92-F1
#
_entry.id   AF-A0A961CI92-F1
#
_cell.length_a   1.000
_cell.length_b   1.000
_cell.length_c   1.000
_cell.angle_alpha   90.00
_cell.angle_beta   90.00
_cell.angle_gamma   90.00
#
_symmetry.space_group_name_H-M   'P 1'
#
loop_
_entity.id
_entity.type
_entity.pdbx_description
1 polymer ?
#
loop_
_entity_poly.entity_id
_entity_poly.type
_entity_poly.pdbx_seq_one_letter_code
_entity_poly.pdbx_strand_id
1 'polypeptide(L)'
;MRTRRITIAERRARLARRHRLLPSTRTDDVAEIADSLVALHSSDPASVYLSAMARMRHPSVTTVESALYETRSVVRFHAMRRTLWVATPEVARLAHASSTTKLLAPEHRRFVALLAANGIADDGDAWIASA
;
A
#
# COMPACT_ATOMS: atom_id res chain seq x y z
N MET A 1 -25.95 -19.19 23.11
CA MET A 1 -26.06 -18.45 21.82
C MET A 1 -25.67 -19.37 20.68
N ARG A 2 -26.51 -19.56 19.66
CA ARG A 2 -26.10 -20.31 18.45
C ARG A 2 -25.15 -19.42 17.62
N THR A 3 -23.93 -19.90 17.38
CA THR A 3 -22.95 -19.21 16.52
C THR A 3 -23.48 -19.15 15.09
N ARG A 4 -23.61 -17.95 14.53
CA ARG A 4 -23.98 -17.76 13.13
C ARG A 4 -22.90 -18.36 12.24
N ARG A 5 -23.27 -19.29 11.35
CA ARG A 5 -22.38 -19.77 10.28
C ARG A 5 -22.42 -18.81 9.10
N ILE A 6 -21.26 -18.53 8.51
CA ILE A 6 -21.14 -17.75 7.27
C ILE A 6 -20.71 -18.71 6.18
N THR A 7 -21.54 -18.86 5.15
CA THR A 7 -21.24 -19.69 3.99
C THR A 7 -20.19 -19.03 3.07
N ILE A 8 -19.58 -19.82 2.19
CA ILE A 8 -18.66 -19.29 1.16
C ILE A 8 -19.36 -18.27 0.26
N ALA A 9 -20.62 -18.52 -0.11
CA ALA A 9 -21.41 -17.61 -0.93
C ALA A 9 -21.65 -16.27 -0.22
N GLU A 10 -22.05 -16.29 1.06
CA GLU A 10 -22.20 -15.07 1.85
C GLU A 10 -20.88 -14.32 2.02
N ARG A 11 -19.77 -15.03 2.27
CA ARG A 11 -18.44 -14.41 2.36
C ARG A 11 -18.07 -13.70 1.07
N ARG A 12 -18.23 -14.36 -0.09
CA ARG A 12 -17.96 -13.78 -1.41
C ARG A 12 -18.83 -12.56 -1.68
N ALA A 13 -20.14 -12.63 -1.40
CA ALA A 13 -21.05 -11.51 -1.58
C ALA A 13 -20.66 -10.30 -0.71
N ARG A 14 -20.25 -10.56 0.55
CA ARG A 14 -19.75 -9.50 1.44
C ARG A 14 -18.45 -8.87 0.92
N LEU A 15 -17.50 -9.68 0.43
CA LEU A 15 -16.25 -9.19 -0.14
C LEU A 15 -16.49 -8.40 -1.42
N ALA A 16 -17.33 -8.90 -2.35
CA ALA A 16 -17.66 -8.20 -3.59
C ALA A 16 -18.25 -6.81 -3.32
N ARG A 17 -19.17 -6.71 -2.35
CA ARG A 17 -19.74 -5.43 -1.93
C ARG A 17 -18.71 -4.52 -1.26
N ARG A 18 -17.98 -5.03 -0.25
CA ARG A 18 -17.03 -4.23 0.54
C ARG A 18 -15.83 -3.77 -0.30
N HIS A 19 -15.35 -4.60 -1.23
CA HIS A 19 -14.24 -4.26 -2.11
C HIS A 19 -14.68 -3.55 -3.39
N ARG A 20 -15.93 -3.06 -3.45
CA ARG A 20 -16.48 -2.25 -4.54
C ARG A 20 -16.46 -2.91 -5.92
N LEU A 21 -16.62 -4.24 -5.95
CA LEU A 21 -16.64 -5.03 -7.19
C LEU A 21 -18.04 -5.09 -7.84
N LEU A 22 -19.09 -4.70 -7.11
CA LEU A 22 -20.45 -4.62 -7.66
C LEU A 22 -20.68 -3.24 -8.30
N PRO A 23 -21.35 -3.14 -9.45
CA PRO A 23 -21.60 -1.85 -10.11
C PRO A 23 -22.21 -0.78 -9.19
N SER A 24 -23.15 -1.16 -8.33
CA SER A 24 -23.82 -0.25 -7.38
C SER A 24 -22.93 0.25 -6.23
N THR A 25 -21.73 -0.31 -6.07
CA THR A 25 -20.79 0.04 -4.98
C THR A 25 -19.54 0.77 -5.47
N ARG A 26 -19.41 0.95 -6.78
CA ARG A 26 -18.28 1.63 -7.41
C ARG A 26 -18.28 3.13 -7.07
N THR A 27 -17.08 3.70 -6.98
CA THR A 27 -16.88 5.13 -6.74
C THR A 27 -15.63 5.61 -7.45
N ASP A 28 -15.58 6.89 -7.84
CA ASP A 28 -14.40 7.46 -8.50
C ASP A 28 -13.40 8.06 -7.50
N ASP A 29 -13.73 8.01 -6.20
CA ASP A 29 -12.84 8.38 -5.11
C ASP A 29 -11.83 7.25 -4.83
N VAL A 30 -10.56 7.53 -5.17
CA VAL A 30 -9.44 6.57 -5.03
C VAL A 30 -9.09 6.30 -3.56
N ALA A 31 -9.24 7.29 -2.67
CA ALA A 31 -8.98 7.11 -1.24
C ALA A 31 -10.03 6.18 -0.63
N GLU A 32 -11.31 6.40 -0.94
CA GLU A 32 -12.40 5.51 -0.54
C GLU A 32 -12.21 4.08 -1.08
N ILE A 33 -11.74 3.95 -2.32
CA ILE A 33 -11.40 2.64 -2.89
C ILE A 33 -10.28 2.00 -2.07
N ALA A 34 -9.17 2.70 -1.81
CA ALA A 34 -8.04 2.17 -1.06
C ALA A 34 -8.44 1.70 0.35
N ASP A 35 -9.19 2.51 1.10
CA ASP A 35 -9.66 2.18 2.45
C ASP A 35 -10.58 0.95 2.46
N SER A 36 -11.38 0.77 1.40
CA SER A 36 -12.25 -0.40 1.23
C SER A 36 -11.50 -1.73 1.11
N LEU A 37 -10.20 -1.67 0.76
CA LEU A 37 -9.29 -2.82 0.68
C LEU A 37 -8.19 -2.76 1.74
N VAL A 38 -8.21 -1.79 2.65
CA VAL A 38 -7.10 -1.36 3.50
C VAL A 38 -5.97 -0.69 2.70
N ALA A 39 -5.51 -1.28 1.61
CA ALA A 39 -4.52 -0.70 0.71
C ALA A 39 -4.55 -1.36 -0.68
N LEU A 40 -4.02 -0.67 -1.69
CA LEU A 40 -3.80 -1.20 -3.03
C LEU A 40 -2.33 -1.62 -3.19
N HIS A 41 -2.06 -2.84 -3.66
CA HIS A 41 -0.69 -3.26 -3.96
C HIS A 41 -0.16 -2.48 -5.17
N SER A 42 1.10 -2.06 -5.12
CA SER A 42 1.72 -1.16 -6.11
C SER A 42 3.16 -1.54 -6.45
N SER A 43 3.58 -2.79 -6.21
CA SER A 43 4.93 -3.22 -6.62
C SER A 43 5.10 -3.24 -8.13
N ASP A 44 4.08 -3.71 -8.84
CA ASP A 44 3.98 -3.47 -10.28
C ASP A 44 3.29 -2.12 -10.50
N PRO A 45 3.91 -1.18 -11.25
CA PRO A 45 3.41 0.18 -11.39
C PRO A 45 2.06 0.24 -12.12
N ALA A 46 1.70 -0.74 -12.96
CA ALA A 46 0.41 -0.76 -13.65
C ALA A 46 -0.72 -1.31 -12.75
N SER A 47 -0.41 -2.29 -11.90
CA SER A 47 -1.39 -3.02 -11.09
C SER A 47 -2.22 -2.13 -10.16
N VAL A 48 -1.66 -1.03 -9.64
CA VAL A 48 -2.40 -0.09 -8.79
C VAL A 48 -3.49 0.64 -9.56
N TYR A 49 -3.20 1.07 -10.80
CA TYR A 49 -4.17 1.73 -11.67
C TYR A 49 -5.29 0.76 -12.07
N LEU A 50 -4.92 -0.45 -12.51
CA LEU A 50 -5.89 -1.49 -12.87
C LEU A 50 -6.80 -1.87 -11.69
N SER A 51 -6.21 -2.00 -10.50
CA SER A 51 -6.95 -2.31 -9.27
C SER A 51 -7.92 -1.18 -8.89
N ALA A 52 -7.49 0.08 -8.94
CA ALA A 52 -8.38 1.21 -8.69
C ALA A 52 -9.51 1.27 -9.74
N MET A 53 -9.14 1.26 -11.03
CA MET A 53 -10.08 1.38 -12.16
C MET A 53 -11.14 0.26 -12.20
N ALA A 54 -10.81 -0.97 -11.78
CA ALA A 54 -11.79 -2.06 -11.68
C ALA A 54 -12.95 -1.76 -10.69
N ARG A 55 -12.76 -0.77 -9.80
CA ARG A 55 -13.66 -0.35 -8.72
C ARG A 55 -14.23 1.05 -8.92
N MET A 56 -13.84 1.72 -10.00
CA MET A 56 -14.33 3.04 -10.40
C MET A 56 -15.64 2.94 -11.18
N ARG A 57 -16.51 3.97 -11.05
CA ARG A 57 -17.69 4.10 -11.92
C ARG A 57 -17.23 4.49 -13.33
N HIS A 58 -16.25 5.38 -13.41
CA HIS A 58 -15.65 5.88 -14.65
C HIS A 58 -14.14 5.64 -14.59
N PRO A 59 -13.65 4.48 -15.04
CA PRO A 59 -12.22 4.17 -15.08
C PRO A 59 -11.38 5.28 -15.73
N SER A 60 -10.40 5.81 -15.01
CA SER A 60 -9.56 6.92 -15.50
C SER A 60 -8.16 6.85 -14.86
N VAL A 61 -7.14 6.80 -15.70
CA VAL A 61 -5.74 6.87 -15.26
C VAL A 61 -5.46 8.21 -14.60
N THR A 62 -5.87 9.31 -15.24
CA THR A 62 -5.66 10.68 -14.77
C THR A 62 -6.25 10.91 -13.37
N THR A 63 -7.41 10.33 -13.07
CA THR A 63 -8.01 10.44 -11.74
C THR A 63 -7.14 9.75 -10.68
N VAL A 64 -6.56 8.60 -10.99
CA VAL A 64 -5.64 7.88 -10.10
C VAL A 64 -4.31 8.64 -9.95
N GLU A 65 -3.79 9.23 -11.03
CA GLU A 65 -2.58 10.07 -10.98
C GLU A 65 -2.78 11.31 -10.12
N SER A 66 -3.91 12.02 -10.29
CA SER A 66 -4.23 13.20 -9.48
C SER A 66 -4.36 12.85 -7.99
N ALA A 67 -4.95 11.68 -7.67
CA ALA A 67 -5.01 11.18 -6.30
C ALA A 67 -3.61 10.90 -5.69
N LEU A 68 -2.68 10.37 -6.48
CA LEU A 68 -1.32 10.01 -6.05
C LEU A 68 -0.38 11.22 -5.97
N TYR A 69 -0.43 12.11 -6.95
CA TYR A 69 0.66 13.06 -7.21
C TYR A 69 0.24 14.52 -7.02
N GLU A 70 -1.02 14.84 -7.26
CA GLU A 70 -1.51 16.22 -7.13
C GLU A 70 -2.13 16.44 -5.75
N THR A 71 -3.29 15.83 -5.52
CA THR A 71 -4.05 15.95 -4.27
C THR A 71 -3.43 15.18 -3.13
N ARG A 72 -2.66 14.12 -3.43
CA ARG A 72 -2.01 13.24 -2.45
C ARG A 72 -2.98 12.68 -1.42
N SER A 73 -4.22 12.40 -1.85
CA SER A 73 -5.23 11.74 -1.02
C SER A 73 -4.86 10.30 -0.68
N VAL A 74 -3.95 9.71 -1.45
CA VAL A 74 -3.28 8.44 -1.18
C VAL A 74 -1.77 8.57 -1.38
N VAL A 75 -0.98 7.77 -0.65
CA VAL A 75 0.48 7.77 -0.69
C VAL A 75 1.03 6.40 -1.03
N ARG A 76 2.14 6.36 -1.78
CA ARG A 76 2.87 5.13 -2.12
C ARG A 76 4.05 4.92 -1.18
N PHE A 77 4.14 3.76 -0.52
CA PHE A 77 5.17 3.46 0.47
C PHE A 77 5.41 1.96 0.64
N HIS A 78 6.55 1.58 1.24
CA HIS A 78 6.84 0.19 1.62
C HIS A 78 6.08 -0.21 2.88
N ALA A 79 5.41 -1.37 2.85
CA ALA A 79 4.66 -1.87 3.99
C ALA A 79 4.67 -3.40 4.10
N MET A 80 3.49 -4.03 4.10
CA MET A 80 3.31 -5.46 4.30
C MET A 80 4.19 -6.26 3.35
N ARG A 81 4.86 -7.30 3.88
CA ARG A 81 5.77 -8.19 3.13
C ARG A 81 6.90 -7.45 2.39
N ARG A 82 7.25 -6.22 2.81
CA ARG A 82 8.31 -5.40 2.21
C ARG A 82 8.01 -5.08 0.72
N THR A 83 6.74 -4.96 0.37
CA THR A 83 6.32 -4.54 -0.98
C THR A 83 5.77 -3.11 -0.98
N LEU A 84 5.57 -2.53 -2.17
CA LEU A 84 4.97 -1.20 -2.31
C LEU A 84 3.45 -1.27 -2.25
N TRP A 85 2.86 -0.35 -1.51
CA TRP A 85 1.42 -0.20 -1.32
C TRP A 85 0.99 1.26 -1.49
N VAL A 86 -0.24 1.46 -1.91
CA VAL A 86 -0.93 2.74 -1.98
C VAL A 86 -2.08 2.73 -0.99
N ALA A 87 -2.08 3.66 -0.04
CA ALA A 87 -3.11 3.78 0.98
C ALA A 87 -3.35 5.25 1.35
N THR A 88 -4.44 5.54 2.05
CA THR A 88 -4.66 6.85 2.65
C THR A 88 -3.58 7.16 3.70
N PRO A 89 -3.30 8.44 4.00
CA PRO A 89 -2.31 8.80 5.01
C PRO A 89 -2.56 8.17 6.39
N GLU A 90 -3.82 7.98 6.78
CA GLU A 90 -4.18 7.32 8.04
C GLU A 90 -3.75 5.85 8.06
N VAL A 91 -4.15 5.07 7.05
CA VAL A 91 -3.75 3.67 6.97
C VAL A 91 -2.24 3.53 6.77
N ALA A 92 -1.61 4.44 6.04
CA ALA A 92 -0.16 4.45 5.85
C ALA A 92 0.59 4.57 7.18
N ARG A 93 0.12 5.41 8.12
CA ARG A 93 0.72 5.50 9.47
C ARG A 93 0.59 4.19 10.26
N LEU A 94 -0.57 3.55 10.21
CA LEU A 94 -0.80 2.26 10.88
C LEU A 94 0.06 1.14 10.27
N ALA A 95 0.16 1.10 8.94
CA ALA A 95 0.98 0.15 8.21
C ALA A 95 2.48 0.39 8.48
N HIS A 96 2.90 1.65 8.54
CA HIS A 96 4.26 2.02 8.90
C HIS A 96 4.64 1.48 10.29
N ALA A 97 3.82 1.78 11.31
CA ALA A 97 4.06 1.33 12.68
C ALA A 97 4.04 -0.20 12.82
N SER A 98 3.13 -0.89 12.13
CA SER A 98 2.96 -2.34 12.27
C SER A 98 3.96 -3.18 11.47
N SER A 99 4.39 -2.68 10.30
CA SER A 99 5.11 -3.47 9.29
C SER A 99 6.45 -2.85 8.90
N THR A 100 6.50 -1.54 8.68
CA THR A 100 7.68 -0.88 8.09
C THR A 100 8.77 -0.59 9.10
N THR A 101 8.43 -0.19 10.33
CA THR A 101 9.42 0.08 11.41
C THR A 101 10.30 -1.12 11.71
N LYS A 102 9.77 -2.34 11.57
CA LYS A 102 10.49 -3.60 11.74
C LYS A 102 11.61 -3.81 10.71
N LEU A 103 11.59 -3.08 9.61
CA LEU A 103 12.60 -3.14 8.55
C LEU A 103 13.79 -2.21 8.81
N LEU A 104 13.66 -1.22 9.70
CA LEU A 104 14.69 -0.19 9.88
C LEU A 104 16.05 -0.78 10.26
N ALA A 105 16.13 -1.57 11.33
CA ALA A 105 17.41 -2.11 11.79
C ALA A 105 18.04 -3.13 10.81
N PRO A 106 17.28 -4.09 10.20
CA PRO A 106 17.83 -4.96 9.16
C PRO A 106 18.32 -4.21 7.92
N GLU A 107 17.55 -3.24 7.42
CA GLU A 107 17.95 -2.47 6.23
C GLU A 107 19.15 -1.57 6.52
N HIS A 108 19.24 -0.98 7.71
CA HIS A 108 20.40 -0.21 8.14
C HIS A 108 21.68 -1.06 8.12
N ARG A 109 21.66 -2.23 8.77
CA ARG A 109 22.81 -3.16 8.76
C ARG A 109 23.19 -3.60 7.35
N ARG A 110 22.19 -3.87 6.50
CA ARG A 110 22.43 -4.21 5.10
C ARG A 110 23.09 -3.06 4.35
N PHE A 111 22.66 -1.83 4.57
CA PHE A 111 23.23 -0.66 3.91
C PHE A 111 24.68 -0.41 4.35
N VAL A 112 24.97 -0.48 5.65
CA VAL A 112 26.35 -0.42 6.19
C VAL A 112 27.25 -1.48 5.56
N ALA A 113 26.78 -2.73 5.48
CA ALA A 113 27.54 -3.80 4.83
C ALA A 113 27.78 -3.53 3.33
N LEU A 114 26.82 -2.91 2.63
CA LEU A 114 26.96 -2.53 1.23
C LEU A 114 27.99 -1.40 1.04
N LEU A 115 28.07 -0.43 1.96
CA LEU A 115 29.08 0.63 1.91
C LEU A 115 30.49 0.06 1.96
N ALA A 116 30.76 -0.83 2.92
CA ALA A 116 32.05 -1.52 3.03
C ALA A 116 32.34 -2.42 1.82
N ALA A 117 31.36 -3.21 1.39
CA ALA A 117 31.52 -4.13 0.26
C ALA A 117 31.81 -3.42 -1.07
N ASN A 118 31.42 -2.16 -1.21
CA ASN A 118 31.68 -1.34 -2.39
C ASN A 118 32.85 -0.35 -2.19
N GLY A 119 33.61 -0.47 -1.09
CA GLY A 119 34.77 0.38 -0.80
C GLY A 119 34.43 1.86 -0.58
N ILE A 120 33.18 2.16 -0.21
CA ILE A 120 32.71 3.55 0.01
C ILE A 120 33.16 4.05 1.38
N ALA A 121 33.01 3.22 2.42
CA ALA A 121 33.46 3.51 3.78
C ALA A 121 33.63 2.23 4.59
N ASP A 122 34.72 2.12 5.36
CA ASP A 122 34.93 1.01 6.31
C ASP A 122 34.03 1.14 7.54
N ASP A 123 33.82 2.38 8.02
CA ASP A 123 32.84 2.73 9.04
C ASP A 123 31.60 3.34 8.38
N GLY A 124 30.66 2.47 8.00
CA GLY A 124 29.42 2.89 7.36
C GLY A 124 28.51 3.70 8.29
N ASP A 125 28.55 3.48 9.60
CA ASP A 125 27.71 4.21 10.56
C ASP A 125 28.17 5.67 10.68
N ALA A 126 29.49 5.89 10.79
CA ALA A 126 30.05 7.24 10.78
C ALA A 126 29.79 7.96 9.45
N TRP A 127 29.90 7.24 8.32
CA TRP A 127 29.60 7.79 7.00
C TRP A 127 28.14 8.26 6.91
N ILE A 128 27.18 7.42 7.32
CA ILE A 128 25.74 7.75 7.31
C ILE A 128 25.45 8.98 8.18
N ALA A 129 26.07 9.10 9.34
CA ALA A 129 25.86 10.23 10.25
C ALA A 129 26.40 11.56 9.71
N SER A 130 27.37 11.51 8.79
CA SER A 130 28.00 12.68 8.17
C SER A 130 27.34 13.15 6.87
N ALA A 131 26.44 12.34 6.31
CA ALA A 131 25.81 12.54 5.00
C ALA A 131 24.60 13.50 5.02
#